data_AF-A0AAV0VC68-F1
#
_entry.id   AF-A0AAV0VC68-F1
#
_cell.length_a   1.000
_cell.length_b   1.000
_cell.length_c   1.000
_cell.angle_alpha   90.00
_cell.angle_beta   90.00
_cell.angle_gamma   90.00
#
_symmetry.space_group_name_H-M   'P 1'
#
loop_
_entity.id
_entity.type
_entity.pdbx_description
1 polymer ?
#
loop_
_entity_poly.entity_id
_entity_poly.type
_entity_poly.pdbx_seq_one_letter_code
_entity_poly.pdbx_strand_id
1 'polypeptide(L)'
;MARARRTCVMSTLLLLMALTSCKAFKPISSALQRARQNLTAFQKKWIDPDTEPEFYTALVPTGAYNFGGNATFNNEYTLIFSDEFNNSKRTFEAGFDSKWTAVNVRDTSNMGQHYFLPQAVQIDKGNLIITTSKPRHRYRGTKYVSGSAQTWNKFCYTGGYIEVRAILPGKWGVPGTWPAIWIMGNIGRAAFLGSQDDTWPWSFDVCAPYIEKLEKIKQKINACGNLTNKHDKNSYPERYGLNPFQGRGATEIDVIEAQIRAKDEPAFISTSLQIRPSLLDDMRPGFYEPTRP
;
A
#
# COMPACT_ATOMS: atom_id res chain seq x y z
N MET A 1 -56.85 -4.34 -58.92
CA MET A 1 -55.85 -4.42 -57.84
C MET A 1 -56.16 -5.63 -56.96
N ALA A 2 -55.18 -6.52 -56.88
CA ALA A 2 -54.98 -7.75 -56.10
C ALA A 2 -56.13 -8.46 -55.37
N ARG A 3 -56.23 -9.76 -55.68
CA ARG A 3 -56.98 -10.82 -55.02
C ARG A 3 -55.98 -11.68 -54.20
N ALA A 4 -56.50 -12.33 -53.15
CA ALA A 4 -56.10 -13.64 -52.59
C ALA A 4 -55.20 -13.74 -51.33
N ARG A 5 -55.87 -14.28 -50.29
CA ARG A 5 -55.57 -15.50 -49.50
C ARG A 5 -54.48 -15.51 -48.41
N ARG A 6 -54.94 -15.99 -47.24
CA ARG A 6 -54.22 -16.46 -46.05
C ARG A 6 -53.33 -17.66 -46.36
N THR A 7 -52.18 -17.75 -45.68
CA THR A 7 -51.63 -19.02 -45.17
C THR A 7 -50.75 -18.76 -43.95
N CYS A 8 -51.04 -19.52 -42.88
CA CYS A 8 -50.23 -19.70 -41.69
C CYS A 8 -49.03 -20.59 -42.05
N VAL A 9 -47.81 -20.22 -41.65
CA VAL A 9 -46.65 -21.13 -41.67
C VAL A 9 -46.01 -21.08 -40.29
N MET A 10 -46.12 -22.21 -39.59
CA MET A 10 -45.30 -22.55 -38.45
C MET A 10 -43.90 -22.89 -38.96
N SER A 11 -42.85 -22.27 -38.41
CA SER A 11 -41.51 -22.85 -38.46
C SER A 11 -40.78 -22.63 -37.13
N THR A 12 -40.51 -23.80 -36.56
CA THR A 12 -39.67 -24.21 -35.45
C THR A 12 -38.37 -23.42 -35.19
N LEU A 13 -38.04 -23.35 -33.89
CA LEU A 13 -36.70 -23.33 -33.27
C LEU A 13 -35.79 -22.09 -33.49
N LEU A 14 -35.58 -21.30 -32.43
CA LEU A 14 -34.42 -21.48 -31.53
C LEU A 14 -34.43 -20.40 -30.42
N LEU A 15 -34.58 -20.88 -29.20
CA LEU A 15 -34.27 -20.17 -27.97
C LEU A 15 -32.73 -20.04 -27.90
N LEU A 16 -32.17 -18.83 -27.97
CA LEU A 16 -30.82 -18.59 -27.43
C LEU A 16 -30.80 -17.29 -26.63
N MET A 17 -30.54 -17.49 -25.34
CA MET A 17 -30.38 -16.48 -24.32
C MET A 17 -29.32 -15.44 -24.71
N ALA A 18 -29.75 -14.22 -25.01
CA ALA A 18 -28.89 -13.04 -24.94
C ALA A 18 -28.71 -12.64 -23.47
N LEU A 19 -28.06 -13.49 -22.67
CA LEU A 19 -27.39 -13.07 -21.44
C LEU A 19 -26.06 -12.43 -21.85
N THR A 20 -26.13 -11.25 -22.44
CA THR A 20 -24.97 -10.37 -22.47
C THR A 20 -24.72 -9.94 -21.04
N SER A 21 -23.77 -10.60 -20.36
CA SER A 21 -23.25 -10.11 -19.10
C SER A 21 -22.59 -8.77 -19.37
N CYS A 22 -23.37 -7.70 -19.23
CA CYS A 22 -22.85 -6.36 -19.14
C CYS A 22 -22.10 -6.30 -17.80
N LYS A 23 -20.84 -6.75 -17.78
CA LYS A 23 -19.93 -6.39 -16.69
C LYS A 23 -19.66 -4.91 -16.86
N ALA A 24 -20.56 -4.11 -16.28
CA ALA A 24 -20.37 -2.69 -16.13
C ALA A 24 -19.00 -2.49 -15.48
N PHE A 25 -18.06 -1.90 -16.23
CA PHE A 25 -16.87 -1.30 -15.65
C PHE A 25 -17.38 -0.28 -14.64
N LYS A 26 -17.28 -0.62 -13.35
CA LYS A 26 -17.65 0.29 -12.28
C LYS A 26 -16.58 1.38 -12.26
N PRO A 27 -16.89 2.63 -12.64
CA PRO A 27 -15.91 3.71 -12.61
C PRO A 27 -15.38 3.88 -11.17
N ILE A 28 -14.15 4.36 -11.03
CA ILE A 28 -13.47 4.59 -9.72
C ILE A 28 -14.35 5.43 -8.78
N SER A 29 -15.22 6.30 -9.33
CA SER A 29 -16.24 7.04 -8.59
C SER A 29 -17.20 6.16 -7.77
N SER A 30 -17.50 4.93 -8.23
CA SER A 30 -18.35 3.97 -7.50
C SER A 30 -17.61 3.15 -6.43
N ALA A 31 -16.28 3.21 -6.39
CA ALA A 31 -15.49 2.72 -5.26
C ALA A 31 -15.54 3.75 -4.12
N LEU A 32 -15.45 5.04 -4.43
CA LEU A 32 -15.63 6.15 -3.48
C LEU A 32 -17.08 6.23 -2.95
N GLN A 33 -18.08 5.95 -3.79
CA GLN A 33 -19.49 5.97 -3.38
C GLN A 33 -19.89 4.82 -2.44
N ARG A 34 -19.05 3.78 -2.31
CA ARG A 34 -19.21 2.71 -1.30
C ARG A 34 -18.80 3.13 0.11
N ALA A 35 -18.10 4.25 0.28
CA ALA A 35 -17.73 4.78 1.59
C ALA A 35 -18.92 5.33 2.39
N ARG A 36 -20.12 5.44 1.79
CA ARG A 36 -21.36 5.85 2.48
C ARG A 36 -22.21 4.68 3.00
N GLN A 37 -21.79 3.43 2.81
CA GLN A 37 -22.55 2.27 3.26
C GLN A 37 -21.82 1.57 4.41
N ASN A 38 -22.61 1.12 5.41
CA ASN A 38 -22.13 0.29 6.51
C ASN A 38 -21.15 -0.79 6.03
N LEU A 39 -20.03 -0.93 6.74
CA LEU A 39 -19.03 -1.95 6.44
C LEU A 39 -19.66 -3.35 6.40
N THR A 40 -19.29 -4.13 5.39
CA THR A 40 -19.68 -5.54 5.32
C THR A 40 -19.13 -6.32 6.50
N ALA A 41 -19.77 -7.45 6.85
CA ALA A 41 -19.26 -8.34 7.90
C ALA A 41 -17.82 -8.81 7.65
N PHE A 42 -17.42 -8.93 6.38
CA PHE A 42 -16.03 -9.22 6.02
C PHE A 42 -15.08 -8.05 6.33
N GLN A 43 -15.47 -6.82 5.97
CA GLN A 43 -14.65 -5.63 6.25
C GLN A 43 -14.47 -5.40 7.76
N LYS A 44 -15.53 -5.63 8.55
CA LYS A 44 -15.47 -5.49 10.02
C LYS A 44 -14.44 -6.42 10.68
N LYS A 45 -14.02 -7.52 10.04
CA LYS A 45 -12.98 -8.42 10.58
C LYS A 45 -11.58 -7.78 10.64
N TRP A 46 -11.36 -6.70 9.91
CA TRP A 46 -10.09 -5.97 9.90
C TRP A 46 -9.96 -4.97 11.04
N ILE A 47 -11.08 -4.62 11.67
CA ILE A 47 -11.12 -3.78 12.87
C ILE A 47 -10.84 -4.68 14.07
N ASP A 48 -9.91 -4.27 14.91
CA ASP A 48 -9.65 -4.93 16.20
C ASP A 48 -10.92 -4.88 17.06
N PRO A 49 -11.37 -6.02 17.64
CA PRO A 49 -12.52 -6.01 18.55
C PRO A 49 -12.30 -5.12 19.78
N ASP A 50 -11.05 -4.83 20.16
CA ASP A 50 -10.72 -3.98 21.29
C ASP A 50 -10.65 -2.48 20.93
N THR A 51 -10.77 -2.11 19.65
CA THR A 51 -10.78 -0.69 19.26
C THR A 51 -12.03 0.02 19.78
N GLU A 52 -11.82 1.12 20.49
CA GLU A 52 -12.92 1.88 21.08
C GLU A 52 -13.83 2.49 19.99
N PRO A 53 -15.17 2.52 20.19
CA PRO A 53 -16.12 3.02 19.19
C PRO A 53 -15.90 4.48 18.76
N GLU A 54 -15.25 5.29 19.59
CA GLU A 54 -14.92 6.68 19.24
C GLU A 54 -13.95 6.79 18.06
N PHE A 55 -13.10 5.78 17.85
CA PHE A 55 -12.16 5.74 16.72
C PHE A 55 -12.79 5.21 15.42
N TYR A 56 -14.08 4.84 15.42
CA TYR A 56 -14.73 4.28 14.23
C TYR A 56 -14.98 5.34 13.14
N THR A 57 -14.98 6.61 13.54
CA THR A 57 -15.09 7.76 12.64
C THR A 57 -14.00 8.76 12.97
N ALA A 58 -13.24 9.20 11.96
CA ALA A 58 -12.24 10.24 12.09
C ALA A 58 -12.63 11.48 11.27
N LEU A 59 -12.57 12.65 11.90
CA LEU A 59 -12.73 13.93 11.21
C LEU A 59 -11.34 14.52 10.95
N VAL A 60 -10.93 14.53 9.69
CA VAL A 60 -9.60 14.98 9.26
C VAL A 60 -9.74 16.31 8.51
N PRO A 61 -9.13 17.40 8.98
CA PRO A 61 -9.07 18.70 8.30
C PRO A 61 -8.82 18.63 6.78
N THR A 62 -9.58 19.39 5.99
CA THR A 62 -9.31 19.58 4.56
C THR A 62 -8.23 20.65 4.36
N GLY A 63 -7.19 20.37 3.56
CA GLY A 63 -6.19 21.35 3.12
C GLY A 63 -4.76 21.07 3.59
N ALA A 64 -3.82 21.94 3.20
CA ALA A 64 -2.44 21.88 3.66
C ALA A 64 -2.41 22.18 5.17
N TYR A 65 -2.30 21.13 5.97
CA TYR A 65 -2.34 21.27 7.43
C TYR A 65 -1.00 21.80 7.95
N ASN A 66 -1.06 22.91 8.68
CA ASN A 66 -0.11 23.18 9.73
C ASN A 66 -0.58 22.39 10.96
N PHE A 67 0.28 21.53 11.53
CA PHE A 67 -0.01 20.87 12.80
C PHE A 67 -0.48 21.90 13.85
N GLY A 68 -1.76 21.85 14.24
CA GLY A 68 -2.43 22.78 15.17
C GLY A 68 -3.27 23.91 14.56
N GLY A 69 -3.48 23.98 13.25
CA GLY A 69 -4.30 25.01 12.60
C GLY A 69 -5.81 24.70 12.55
N ASN A 70 -6.66 25.74 12.50
CA ASN A 70 -8.10 25.60 12.28
C ASN A 70 -8.38 25.40 10.77
N ALA A 71 -8.98 24.28 10.39
CA ALA A 71 -9.48 24.07 9.03
C ALA A 71 -10.95 24.47 8.92
N THR A 72 -11.31 25.00 7.75
CA THR A 72 -12.67 25.45 7.45
C THR A 72 -13.64 24.27 7.26
N PHE A 73 -13.15 23.10 6.86
CA PHE A 73 -13.93 21.88 6.66
C PHE A 73 -13.12 20.64 7.09
N ASN A 74 -13.83 19.56 7.43
CA ASN A 74 -13.24 18.26 7.73
C ASN A 74 -13.75 17.21 6.72
N ASN A 75 -12.86 16.32 6.30
CA ASN A 75 -13.21 15.06 5.68
C ASN A 75 -13.58 14.05 6.76
N GLU A 76 -14.72 13.39 6.61
CA GLU A 76 -15.11 12.28 7.48
C GLU A 76 -14.63 10.96 6.90
N TYR A 77 -13.91 10.18 7.70
CA TYR A 77 -13.41 8.85 7.35
C TYR A 77 -14.00 7.80 8.28
N THR A 78 -14.38 6.65 7.74
CA THR A 78 -14.80 5.47 8.52
C THR A 78 -13.61 4.52 8.71
N LEU A 79 -13.42 4.02 9.93
CA LEU A 79 -12.38 3.06 10.26
C LEU A 79 -12.59 1.74 9.50
N ILE A 80 -11.57 1.26 8.80
CA ILE A 80 -11.64 0.00 8.03
C ILE A 80 -10.59 -1.03 8.46
N PHE A 81 -9.64 -0.64 9.30
CA PHE A 81 -8.57 -1.47 9.83
C PHE A 81 -8.03 -0.83 11.10
N SER A 82 -7.79 -1.63 12.13
CA SER A 82 -7.09 -1.22 13.34
C SER A 82 -6.38 -2.42 13.96
N ASP A 83 -5.42 -2.16 14.83
CA ASP A 83 -4.79 -3.18 15.67
C ASP A 83 -4.31 -2.52 16.96
N GLU A 84 -4.93 -2.89 18.08
CA GLU A 84 -4.59 -2.33 19.41
C GLU A 84 -3.47 -3.12 20.09
N PHE A 85 -3.02 -4.23 19.50
CA PHE A 85 -1.96 -5.07 20.02
C PHE A 85 -2.16 -5.56 21.47
N ASN A 86 -3.41 -5.79 21.90
CA ASN A 86 -3.71 -6.19 23.29
C ASN A 86 -3.44 -7.66 23.62
N ASN A 87 -3.25 -8.52 22.61
CA ASN A 87 -3.07 -9.97 22.82
C ASN A 87 -1.62 -10.42 22.64
N SER A 88 -0.89 -10.56 23.75
CA SER A 88 0.51 -11.03 23.78
C SER A 88 0.73 -12.48 23.34
N LYS A 89 -0.33 -13.27 23.17
CA LYS A 89 -0.22 -14.65 22.65
C LYS A 89 -0.08 -14.70 21.13
N ARG A 90 -0.33 -13.58 20.43
CA ARG A 90 -0.16 -13.50 18.98
C ARG A 90 1.32 -13.66 18.62
N THR A 91 1.58 -14.40 17.57
CA THR A 91 2.91 -14.52 16.97
C THR A 91 2.83 -14.09 15.52
N PHE A 92 3.84 -13.38 15.05
CA PHE A 92 3.85 -12.80 13.71
C PHE A 92 4.63 -13.65 12.70
N GLU A 93 4.97 -14.89 13.05
CA GLU A 93 5.52 -15.83 12.08
C GLU A 93 4.55 -16.02 10.91
N ALA A 94 5.10 -16.33 9.73
CA ALA A 94 4.31 -16.45 8.52
C ALA A 94 3.21 -17.52 8.68
N GLY A 95 1.95 -17.09 8.52
CA GLY A 95 0.77 -17.96 8.62
C GLY A 95 0.07 -17.96 10.00
N PHE A 96 0.63 -17.33 11.03
CA PHE A 96 0.06 -17.38 12.38
C PHE A 96 -0.85 -16.20 12.74
N ASP A 97 -0.61 -15.04 12.16
CA ASP A 97 -1.44 -13.85 12.38
C ASP A 97 -2.23 -13.48 11.11
N SER A 98 -3.46 -13.02 11.28
CA SER A 98 -4.37 -12.70 10.16
C SER A 98 -4.11 -11.33 9.54
N LYS A 99 -3.52 -10.40 10.29
CA LYS A 99 -3.28 -9.00 9.89
C LYS A 99 -1.83 -8.77 9.48
N TRP A 100 -0.88 -9.31 10.24
CA TRP A 100 0.55 -9.00 10.12
C TRP A 100 1.41 -10.23 9.85
N THR A 101 2.48 -10.08 9.08
CA THR A 101 3.53 -11.09 8.94
C THR A 101 4.86 -10.42 9.22
N ALA A 102 5.60 -10.94 10.19
CA ALA A 102 6.97 -10.53 10.45
C ALA A 102 7.92 -11.12 9.41
N VAL A 103 8.88 -10.29 9.00
CA VAL A 103 9.84 -10.61 7.93
C VAL A 103 10.94 -11.52 8.45
N ASN A 104 11.36 -12.48 7.62
CA ASN A 104 12.47 -13.39 7.90
C ASN A 104 13.47 -13.34 6.73
N VAL A 105 14.27 -12.28 6.64
CA VAL A 105 15.23 -12.08 5.54
C VAL A 105 16.40 -11.23 5.99
N ARG A 106 17.56 -11.43 5.37
CA ARG A 106 18.66 -10.49 5.49
C ARG A 106 18.28 -9.21 4.75
N ASP A 107 18.36 -8.07 5.41
CA ASP A 107 18.18 -6.80 4.73
C ASP A 107 19.42 -6.51 3.88
N THR A 108 19.20 -6.37 2.57
CA THR A 108 20.21 -5.96 1.60
C THR A 108 19.84 -4.63 0.94
N SER A 109 18.68 -4.06 1.30
CA SER A 109 18.30 -2.70 0.89
C SER A 109 19.11 -1.68 1.68
N ASN A 110 19.36 -0.50 1.11
CA ASN A 110 19.93 0.66 1.81
C ASN A 110 21.18 0.38 2.68
N MET A 111 22.00 -0.61 2.28
CA MET A 111 23.16 -1.09 3.05
C MET A 111 22.83 -1.55 4.49
N GLY A 112 21.64 -2.12 4.69
CA GLY A 112 21.18 -2.69 5.95
C GLY A 112 22.19 -3.66 6.56
N GLN A 113 22.46 -3.51 7.87
CA GLN A 113 23.42 -4.35 8.60
C GLN A 113 22.75 -5.44 9.46
N HIS A 114 21.43 -5.56 9.37
CA HIS A 114 20.63 -6.41 10.22
C HIS A 114 19.97 -7.56 9.44
N TYR A 115 19.55 -8.58 10.18
CA TYR A 115 18.67 -9.64 9.69
C TYR A 115 17.29 -9.41 10.32
N PHE A 116 16.23 -9.35 9.51
CA PHE A 116 14.87 -9.33 10.03
C PHE A 116 14.50 -10.71 10.53
N LEU A 117 14.09 -10.78 11.80
CA LEU A 117 13.76 -12.03 12.48
C LEU A 117 12.37 -11.92 13.10
N PRO A 118 11.44 -12.86 12.85
CA PRO A 118 10.08 -12.79 13.41
C PRO A 118 10.04 -12.71 14.94
N GLN A 119 10.98 -13.37 15.62
CA GLN A 119 11.06 -13.36 17.09
C GLN A 119 11.45 -11.98 17.66
N ALA A 120 11.92 -11.05 16.82
CA ALA A 120 12.19 -9.67 17.21
C ALA A 120 10.93 -8.78 17.15
N VAL A 121 9.79 -9.30 16.72
CA VAL A 121 8.49 -8.63 16.69
C VAL A 121 7.58 -9.32 17.70
N GLN A 122 7.22 -8.61 18.77
CA GLN A 122 6.44 -9.15 19.89
C GLN A 122 5.39 -8.16 20.34
N ILE A 123 4.47 -8.61 21.17
CA ILE A 123 3.54 -7.74 21.88
C ILE A 123 3.90 -7.76 23.35
N ASP A 124 4.08 -6.58 23.94
CA ASP A 124 4.19 -6.41 25.39
C ASP A 124 3.34 -5.22 25.85
N LYS A 125 2.58 -5.42 26.93
CA LYS A 125 1.73 -4.40 27.57
C LYS A 125 0.89 -3.57 26.59
N GLY A 126 0.20 -4.23 25.64
CA GLY A 126 -0.68 -3.55 24.68
C GLY A 126 0.06 -2.78 23.57
N ASN A 127 1.33 -3.11 23.31
CA ASN A 127 2.12 -2.43 22.28
C ASN A 127 2.85 -3.46 21.41
N LEU A 128 2.91 -3.19 20.10
CA LEU A 128 3.83 -3.86 19.20
C LEU A 128 5.26 -3.40 19.48
N ILE A 129 6.12 -4.33 19.88
CA ILE A 129 7.52 -4.09 20.18
C ILE A 129 8.40 -4.70 19.07
N ILE A 130 9.14 -3.83 18.39
CA ILE A 130 10.17 -4.22 17.41
C ILE A 130 11.53 -4.02 18.07
N THR A 131 12.26 -5.12 18.29
CA THR A 131 13.54 -5.09 19.01
C THR A 131 14.72 -5.21 18.06
N THR A 132 15.64 -4.26 18.12
CA THR A 132 16.96 -4.39 17.48
C THR A 132 17.99 -4.83 18.53
N SER A 133 18.80 -5.83 18.20
CA SER A 133 19.86 -6.34 19.08
C SER A 133 21.15 -6.64 18.32
N LYS A 134 22.27 -6.68 19.04
CA LYS A 134 23.59 -7.08 18.55
C LYS A 134 23.99 -8.40 19.22
N PRO A 135 23.78 -9.55 18.56
CA PRO A 135 24.19 -10.84 19.12
C PRO A 135 25.72 -10.94 19.28
N ARG A 136 26.19 -11.80 20.19
CA ARG A 136 27.64 -12.01 20.44
C ARG A 136 28.40 -12.48 19.20
N HIS A 137 27.76 -13.32 18.39
CA HIS A 137 28.27 -13.79 17.10
C HIS A 137 27.35 -13.32 15.97
N ARG A 138 27.90 -13.17 14.76
CA ARG A 138 27.09 -12.77 13.61
C ARG A 138 25.93 -13.75 13.40
N TYR A 139 24.72 -13.22 13.27
CA TYR A 139 23.54 -14.03 12.97
C TYR A 139 23.35 -14.11 11.47
N ARG A 140 23.47 -15.30 10.87
CA ARG A 140 23.32 -15.48 9.40
C ARG A 140 24.14 -14.46 8.58
N GLY A 141 25.35 -14.16 9.05
CA GLY A 141 26.29 -13.21 8.41
C GLY A 141 26.09 -11.73 8.76
N THR A 142 25.00 -11.33 9.41
CA THR A 142 24.73 -9.95 9.80
C THR A 142 25.25 -9.63 11.20
N LYS A 143 25.51 -8.34 11.48
CA LYS A 143 25.99 -7.88 12.79
C LYS A 143 24.85 -7.70 13.79
N TYR A 144 23.65 -7.42 13.28
CA TYR A 144 22.47 -7.11 14.07
C TYR A 144 21.30 -8.00 13.68
N VAL A 145 20.35 -8.10 14.59
CA VAL A 145 19.01 -8.68 14.36
C VAL A 145 18.00 -7.58 14.65
N SER A 146 16.97 -7.47 13.83
CA SER A 146 15.86 -6.53 14.01
C SER A 146 14.54 -7.17 13.62
N GLY A 147 13.43 -6.45 13.77
CA GLY A 147 12.10 -6.87 13.32
C GLY A 147 11.52 -5.94 12.26
N SER A 148 10.63 -6.48 11.44
CA SER A 148 9.74 -5.75 10.54
C SER A 148 8.47 -6.56 10.41
N ALA A 149 7.30 -5.90 10.45
CA ALA A 149 5.99 -6.53 10.29
C ALA A 149 5.24 -5.86 9.13
N GLN A 150 4.56 -6.67 8.32
CA GLN A 150 3.92 -6.23 7.08
C GLN A 150 2.48 -6.76 6.99
N THR A 151 1.56 -5.94 6.47
CA THR A 151 0.22 -6.36 6.04
C THR A 151 0.18 -6.78 4.56
N TRP A 152 1.35 -6.94 3.93
CA TRP A 152 1.50 -7.27 2.51
C TRP A 152 0.68 -8.49 2.12
N ASN A 153 -0.12 -8.34 1.06
CA ASN A 153 -1.07 -9.34 0.56
C ASN A 153 -2.08 -9.87 1.59
N LYS A 154 -2.35 -9.11 2.66
CA LYS A 154 -3.40 -9.36 3.64
C LYS A 154 -4.46 -8.28 3.60
N PHE A 155 -4.04 -7.03 3.78
CA PHE A 155 -4.92 -5.88 3.78
C PHE A 155 -4.44 -4.83 2.77
N CYS A 156 -5.36 -4.34 1.93
CA CYS A 156 -5.09 -3.28 0.96
C CYS A 156 -6.27 -2.31 0.95
N TYR A 157 -5.97 -1.03 0.81
CA TYR A 157 -6.95 0.05 0.75
C TYR A 157 -6.50 1.08 -0.31
N THR A 158 -7.36 2.03 -0.64
CA THR A 158 -7.07 3.07 -1.65
C THR A 158 -7.63 4.40 -1.19
N GLY A 159 -6.75 5.41 -1.10
CA GLY A 159 -7.07 6.67 -0.43
C GLY A 159 -7.32 6.47 1.06
N GLY A 160 -7.62 7.55 1.78
CA GLY A 160 -7.96 7.49 3.20
C GLY A 160 -6.92 8.14 4.11
N TYR A 161 -7.05 7.82 5.39
CA TYR A 161 -6.25 8.36 6.47
C TYR A 161 -5.62 7.20 7.25
N ILE A 162 -4.35 7.36 7.63
CA ILE A 162 -3.63 6.42 8.48
C ILE A 162 -3.11 7.17 9.69
N GLU A 163 -3.28 6.58 10.86
CA GLU A 163 -2.75 7.08 12.12
C GLU A 163 -1.95 5.97 12.80
N VAL A 164 -0.80 6.34 13.34
CA VAL A 164 0.04 5.44 14.12
C VAL A 164 0.59 6.17 15.33
N ARG A 165 0.40 5.61 16.52
CA ARG A 165 1.00 6.09 17.75
C ARG A 165 2.22 5.23 18.08
N ALA A 166 3.41 5.83 18.03
CA ALA A 166 4.66 5.11 18.22
C ALA A 166 5.64 5.85 19.13
N ILE A 167 6.44 5.09 19.89
CA ILE A 167 7.64 5.58 20.56
C ILE A 167 8.83 5.07 19.75
N LEU A 168 9.66 5.99 19.25
CA LEU A 168 10.79 5.63 18.41
C LEU A 168 11.93 5.03 19.27
N PRO A 169 12.60 3.96 18.80
CA PRO A 169 13.70 3.34 19.52
C PRO A 169 14.96 4.20 19.48
N GLY A 170 15.86 3.91 20.42
CA GLY A 170 17.20 4.50 20.47
C GLY A 170 17.33 5.59 21.52
N LYS A 171 18.59 5.86 21.89
CA LYS A 171 18.94 6.94 22.81
C LYS A 171 19.45 8.11 21.98
N TRP A 172 19.03 9.33 22.34
CA TRP A 172 19.57 10.55 21.75
C TRP A 172 21.10 10.52 21.71
N GLY A 173 21.67 10.84 20.55
CA GLY A 173 23.12 10.85 20.31
C GLY A 173 23.78 9.50 20.06
N VAL A 174 23.03 8.40 20.02
CA VAL A 174 23.54 7.05 19.67
C VAL A 174 23.03 6.67 18.27
N PRO A 175 23.88 6.78 17.22
CA PRO A 175 23.46 6.52 15.85
C PRO A 175 23.29 5.02 15.57
N GLY A 176 22.49 4.71 14.55
CA GLY A 176 22.43 3.38 13.94
C GLY A 176 21.04 2.77 13.83
N THR A 177 20.06 3.27 14.59
CA THR A 177 18.65 2.88 14.41
C THR A 177 17.98 3.78 13.36
N TRP A 178 17.23 3.16 12.46
CA TRP A 178 16.40 3.82 11.46
C TRP A 178 14.99 3.20 11.50
N PRO A 179 14.16 3.57 12.50
CA PRO A 179 12.77 3.16 12.53
C PRO A 179 11.99 3.80 11.38
N ALA A 180 11.12 3.01 10.76
CA ALA A 180 10.30 3.44 9.65
C ALA A 180 8.87 2.87 9.78
N ILE A 181 7.88 3.70 9.47
CA ILE A 181 6.48 3.33 9.30
C ILE A 181 6.07 3.92 7.95
N TRP A 182 5.66 3.05 7.04
CA TRP A 182 5.43 3.43 5.65
C TRP A 182 4.45 2.45 5.03
N ILE A 183 3.91 2.86 3.88
CA ILE A 183 2.96 2.07 3.09
C ILE A 183 3.47 1.96 1.66
N MET A 184 3.14 0.84 1.03
CA MET A 184 3.59 0.50 -0.32
C MET A 184 2.46 -0.08 -1.16
N GLY A 185 2.49 0.16 -2.47
CA GLY A 185 1.62 -0.55 -3.40
C GLY A 185 1.83 -2.07 -3.33
N ASN A 186 0.74 -2.84 -3.20
CA ASN A 186 0.75 -4.28 -2.87
C ASN A 186 1.49 -5.18 -3.89
N ILE A 187 1.83 -4.68 -5.07
CA ILE A 187 2.57 -5.47 -6.06
C ILE A 187 4.07 -5.62 -5.71
N GLY A 188 4.60 -4.73 -4.87
CA GLY A 188 5.95 -4.83 -4.31
C GLY A 188 5.92 -5.31 -2.87
N ARG A 189 6.95 -6.06 -2.47
CA ARG A 189 7.13 -6.50 -1.08
C ARG A 189 8.45 -5.98 -0.53
N ALA A 190 8.36 -5.15 0.50
CA ALA A 190 9.48 -4.57 1.22
C ALA A 190 10.51 -5.64 1.67
N ALA A 191 11.80 -5.30 1.57
CA ALA A 191 12.97 -6.20 1.78
C ALA A 191 13.12 -7.38 0.79
N PHE A 192 12.14 -7.63 -0.09
CA PHE A 192 12.25 -8.60 -1.18
C PHE A 192 12.46 -7.86 -2.51
N LEU A 193 13.70 -7.41 -2.76
CA LEU A 193 14.03 -6.49 -3.87
C LEU A 193 13.55 -6.96 -5.25
N GLY A 194 13.62 -8.27 -5.54
CA GLY A 194 13.14 -8.82 -6.81
C GLY A 194 11.63 -8.65 -7.05
N SER A 195 10.84 -8.40 -6.01
CA SER A 195 9.41 -8.06 -6.14
C SER A 195 9.14 -6.59 -6.43
N GLN A 196 10.13 -5.72 -6.16
CA GLN A 196 10.02 -4.27 -6.33
C GLN A 196 10.64 -3.80 -7.66
N ASP A 197 11.44 -4.66 -8.28
CA ASP A 197 12.12 -4.39 -9.54
C ASP A 197 11.13 -3.96 -10.64
N ASP A 198 11.46 -2.90 -11.36
CA ASP A 198 10.64 -2.27 -12.41
C ASP A 198 9.17 -1.94 -12.03
N THR A 199 8.85 -1.89 -10.72
CA THR A 199 7.50 -1.56 -10.21
C THR A 199 7.53 -0.46 -9.15
N TRP A 200 8.54 -0.43 -8.29
CA TRP A 200 8.83 0.71 -7.43
C TRP A 200 9.73 1.73 -8.16
N PRO A 201 9.52 3.05 -8.04
CA PRO A 201 8.42 3.72 -7.34
C PRO A 201 7.31 4.16 -8.31
N TRP A 202 6.98 3.38 -9.35
CA TRP A 202 6.04 3.81 -10.39
C TRP A 202 4.62 4.07 -9.84
N SER A 203 3.91 5.08 -10.37
CA SER A 203 2.62 5.53 -9.83
C SER A 203 1.52 5.80 -10.86
N PHE A 204 1.78 5.60 -12.16
CA PHE A 204 0.88 6.05 -13.22
C PHE A 204 0.21 4.89 -13.99
N ASP A 205 -0.99 5.15 -14.51
CA ASP A 205 -1.88 4.20 -15.19
C ASP A 205 -2.00 4.48 -16.70
N VAL A 206 -0.99 5.12 -17.30
CA VAL A 206 -1.00 5.45 -18.73
C VAL A 206 0.20 4.87 -19.47
N CYS A 207 0.08 4.81 -20.79
CA CYS A 207 1.17 4.41 -21.65
C CYS A 207 2.09 5.60 -21.92
N ALA A 208 3.34 5.59 -21.44
CA ALA A 208 4.29 6.68 -21.67
C ALA A 208 5.67 6.20 -22.18
N PRO A 209 5.77 5.69 -23.42
CA PRO A 209 7.04 5.17 -23.96
C PRO A 209 8.15 6.23 -24.02
N TYR A 210 7.79 7.50 -24.17
CA TYR A 210 8.73 8.61 -24.17
C TYR A 210 9.35 8.82 -22.78
N ILE A 211 8.57 8.70 -21.71
CA ILE A 211 9.07 8.78 -20.32
C ILE A 211 10.04 7.63 -20.06
N GLU A 212 9.65 6.39 -20.36
CA GLU A 212 10.51 5.21 -20.15
C GLU A 212 11.84 5.33 -20.91
N LYS A 213 11.82 5.89 -22.12
CA LYS A 213 13.01 6.13 -22.93
C LYS A 213 13.90 7.23 -22.34
N LEU A 214 13.31 8.35 -21.92
CA LEU A 214 14.04 9.49 -21.34
C LEU A 214 14.69 9.12 -20.00
N GLU A 215 13.92 8.48 -19.14
CA GLU A 215 14.31 8.07 -17.79
C GLU A 215 15.25 6.85 -17.77
N LYS A 216 15.41 6.17 -18.92
CA LYS A 216 16.17 4.92 -19.10
C LYS A 216 15.75 3.80 -18.13
N ILE A 217 14.54 3.88 -17.57
CA ILE A 217 13.99 2.94 -16.61
C ILE A 217 12.57 2.61 -17.08
N LYS A 218 12.17 1.35 -17.01
CA LYS A 218 10.90 0.86 -17.55
C LYS A 218 9.96 0.46 -16.42
N GLN A 219 8.66 0.69 -16.60
CA GLN A 219 7.65 0.07 -15.76
C GLN A 219 7.29 -1.28 -16.38
N LYS A 220 7.42 -2.36 -15.62
CA LYS A 220 7.12 -3.71 -16.13
C LYS A 220 5.64 -3.93 -16.43
N ILE A 221 4.76 -3.30 -15.65
CA ILE A 221 3.31 -3.41 -15.76
C ILE A 221 2.74 -2.02 -16.03
N ASN A 222 2.62 -1.67 -17.31
CA ASN A 222 2.08 -0.38 -17.76
C ASN A 222 0.81 -0.60 -18.60
N ALA A 223 0.11 0.51 -18.92
CA ALA A 223 -1.07 0.45 -19.78
C ALA A 223 -0.74 0.18 -21.27
N CYS A 224 0.54 0.29 -21.68
CA CYS A 224 0.97 0.12 -23.07
C CYS A 224 0.89 -1.32 -23.58
N GLY A 225 0.90 -2.33 -22.69
CA GLY A 225 0.68 -3.74 -23.02
C GLY A 225 1.20 -4.21 -24.38
N ASN A 226 2.46 -3.94 -24.73
CA ASN A 226 2.93 -4.15 -26.11
C ASN A 226 3.29 -5.62 -26.43
N LEU A 227 2.94 -6.57 -25.56
CA LEU A 227 3.32 -8.00 -25.70
C LEU A 227 2.16 -8.96 -25.39
N THR A 228 0.93 -8.47 -25.32
CA THR A 228 -0.15 -9.22 -24.68
C THR A 228 -1.35 -9.33 -25.62
N ASN A 229 -1.79 -10.55 -25.84
CA ASN A 229 -3.02 -10.79 -26.58
C ASN A 229 -4.18 -10.70 -25.59
N LYS A 230 -4.92 -9.58 -25.59
CA LYS A 230 -6.09 -9.36 -24.74
C LYS A 230 -7.19 -10.43 -24.82
N HIS A 231 -7.13 -11.31 -25.83
CA HIS A 231 -8.05 -12.44 -26.01
C HIS A 231 -7.48 -13.78 -25.50
N ASP A 232 -6.23 -13.81 -25.05
CA ASP A 232 -5.56 -14.97 -24.46
C ASP A 232 -5.42 -14.77 -22.94
N LYS A 233 -6.13 -15.59 -22.15
CA LYS A 233 -6.02 -15.54 -20.68
C LYS A 233 -4.64 -15.93 -20.14
N ASN A 234 -3.79 -16.54 -20.97
CA ASN A 234 -2.42 -16.89 -20.63
C ASN A 234 -1.41 -15.78 -20.98
N SER A 235 -1.84 -14.69 -21.62
CA SER A 235 -0.96 -13.53 -21.79
C SER A 235 -0.67 -12.87 -20.44
N TYR A 236 0.47 -12.18 -20.37
CA TYR A 236 0.69 -11.23 -19.30
C TYR A 236 -0.28 -10.04 -19.48
N PRO A 237 -0.74 -9.37 -18.43
CA PRO A 237 -0.62 -9.74 -17.03
C PRO A 237 -1.79 -10.65 -16.57
N GLU A 238 -2.73 -11.00 -17.45
CA GLU A 238 -3.96 -11.76 -17.14
C GLU A 238 -3.70 -13.13 -16.54
N ARG A 239 -2.62 -13.81 -16.95
CA ARG A 239 -2.22 -15.11 -16.38
C ARG A 239 -1.93 -15.07 -14.87
N TYR A 240 -1.69 -13.87 -14.33
CA TYR A 240 -1.52 -13.62 -12.89
C TYR A 240 -2.75 -12.97 -12.25
N GLY A 241 -3.89 -12.95 -12.93
CA GLY A 241 -5.14 -12.36 -12.45
C GLY A 241 -5.15 -10.82 -12.50
N LEU A 242 -4.24 -10.20 -13.24
CA LEU A 242 -4.16 -8.75 -13.39
C LEU A 242 -4.96 -8.29 -14.62
N ASN A 243 -5.49 -7.06 -14.57
CA ASN A 243 -6.24 -6.49 -15.70
C ASN A 243 -5.30 -6.08 -16.85
N PRO A 244 -5.68 -6.32 -18.11
CA PRO A 244 -4.94 -5.79 -19.25
C PRO A 244 -5.07 -4.27 -19.37
N PHE A 245 -4.07 -3.64 -19.97
CA PHE A 245 -4.01 -2.19 -20.24
C PHE A 245 -4.17 -1.31 -18.99
N GLN A 246 -3.80 -1.84 -17.83
CA GLN A 246 -3.80 -1.11 -16.57
C GLN A 246 -2.38 -1.07 -16.01
N GLY A 247 -1.82 0.15 -15.90
CA GLY A 247 -0.55 0.39 -15.25
C GLY A 247 -0.63 0.15 -13.75
N ARG A 248 0.46 -0.41 -13.20
CA ARG A 248 0.56 -0.76 -11.78
C ARG A 248 1.96 -0.49 -11.30
N GLY A 249 2.07 0.11 -10.14
CA GLY A 249 3.35 0.36 -9.51
C GLY A 249 3.28 0.16 -8.00
N ALA A 250 4.46 0.05 -7.40
CA ALA A 250 4.66 -0.13 -5.97
C ALA A 250 5.11 1.20 -5.37
N THR A 251 4.34 2.27 -5.56
CA THR A 251 4.58 3.57 -4.89
C THR A 251 4.79 3.37 -3.39
N GLU A 252 5.69 4.16 -2.81
CA GLU A 252 5.97 4.19 -1.39
C GLU A 252 5.60 5.56 -0.79
N ILE A 253 4.97 5.53 0.37
CA ILE A 253 4.65 6.72 1.18
C ILE A 253 5.19 6.48 2.58
N ASP A 254 6.13 7.31 2.98
CA ASP A 254 6.74 7.29 4.31
C ASP A 254 5.90 8.12 5.27
N VAL A 255 5.19 7.43 6.17
CA VAL A 255 4.45 8.07 7.27
C VAL A 255 5.44 8.62 8.28
N ILE A 256 6.49 7.86 8.58
CA ILE A 256 7.66 8.33 9.31
C ILE A 256 8.88 7.53 8.91
N GLU A 257 9.98 8.22 8.69
CA GLU A 257 11.32 7.64 8.72
C GLU A 257 12.17 8.52 9.61
N ALA A 258 12.76 7.94 10.65
CA ALA A 258 13.59 8.71 11.56
C ALA A 258 15.01 8.17 11.56
N GLN A 259 15.98 9.09 11.51
CA GLN A 259 17.37 8.75 11.67
C GLN A 259 17.94 9.44 12.91
N ILE A 260 18.38 8.62 13.87
CA ILE A 260 19.13 9.13 15.02
C ILE A 260 20.58 9.34 14.60
N ARG A 261 21.07 10.56 14.81
CA ARG A 261 22.43 10.97 14.50
C ARG A 261 23.28 11.07 15.77
N ALA A 262 24.58 11.32 15.58
CA ALA A 262 25.48 11.60 16.69
C ALA A 262 25.02 12.86 17.45
N LYS A 263 25.45 13.01 18.70
CA LYS A 263 24.94 14.04 19.63
C LYS A 263 24.97 15.48 19.07
N ASP A 264 25.96 15.79 18.23
CA ASP A 264 26.19 17.12 17.68
C ASP A 264 25.57 17.31 16.28
N GLU A 265 24.83 16.30 15.81
CA GLU A 265 24.10 16.33 14.54
C GLU A 265 22.58 16.31 14.81
N PRO A 266 21.79 17.11 14.10
CA PRO A 266 20.33 17.05 14.21
C PRO A 266 19.83 15.68 13.76
N ALA A 267 18.93 15.07 14.54
CA ALA A 267 18.15 13.93 14.04
C ALA A 267 17.15 14.42 13.00
N PHE A 268 16.88 13.58 12.01
CA PHE A 268 15.93 13.88 10.95
C PHE A 268 14.73 12.96 11.07
N ILE A 269 13.55 13.53 10.88
CA ILE A 269 12.33 12.80 10.58
C ILE A 269 11.90 13.23 9.20
N SER A 270 11.76 12.28 8.28
CA SER A 270 11.20 12.49 6.96
C SER A 270 9.80 11.89 6.86
N THR A 271 8.95 12.59 6.12
CA THR A 271 7.75 12.06 5.50
C THR A 271 7.93 12.27 4.00
N SER A 272 7.63 11.26 3.20
CA SER A 272 8.05 11.25 1.80
C SER A 272 7.02 10.56 0.91
N LEU A 273 6.93 11.03 -0.34
CA LEU A 273 6.14 10.42 -1.39
C LEU A 273 7.10 10.01 -2.51
N GLN A 274 7.35 8.71 -2.62
CA GLN A 274 8.28 8.17 -3.61
C GLN A 274 7.48 7.69 -4.82
N ILE A 275 7.47 8.51 -5.87
CA ILE A 275 6.69 8.26 -7.09
C ILE A 275 7.51 8.46 -8.36
N ARG A 276 7.14 7.72 -9.40
CA ARG A 276 7.66 7.87 -10.76
C ARG A 276 6.54 7.77 -11.81
N PRO A 277 6.57 8.58 -12.89
CA PRO A 277 7.47 9.71 -13.15
C PRO A 277 7.40 10.77 -12.05
N SER A 278 8.52 11.47 -11.83
CA SER A 278 8.60 12.52 -10.83
C SER A 278 7.50 13.56 -11.04
N LEU A 279 7.02 14.16 -9.96
CA LEU A 279 6.14 15.32 -10.05
C LEU A 279 6.88 16.45 -10.78
N LEU A 280 6.18 17.09 -11.71
CA LEU A 280 6.57 18.40 -12.24
C LEU A 280 6.74 19.36 -11.05
N ASP A 281 7.64 20.32 -11.17
CA ASP A 281 8.01 21.20 -10.05
C ASP A 281 6.80 21.98 -9.49
N ASP A 282 5.83 22.31 -10.33
CA ASP A 282 4.56 22.96 -9.98
C ASP A 282 3.54 22.06 -9.26
N MET A 283 3.75 20.74 -9.30
CA MET A 283 2.92 19.75 -8.59
C MET A 283 3.52 19.29 -7.27
N ARG A 284 4.75 19.71 -6.94
CA ARG A 284 5.36 19.40 -5.64
C ARG A 284 4.74 20.27 -4.55
N PRO A 285 4.48 19.74 -3.34
CA PRO A 285 4.15 20.58 -2.20
C PRO A 285 5.21 21.68 -2.08
N GLY A 286 4.80 22.94 -2.01
CA GLY A 286 5.73 24.05 -1.92
C GLY A 286 6.70 23.81 -0.77
N PHE A 287 8.00 23.73 -1.07
CA PHE A 287 9.01 23.76 -0.03
C PHE A 287 8.83 25.10 0.70
N TYR A 288 8.48 25.04 1.98
CA TYR A 288 8.66 26.19 2.85
C TYR A 288 10.18 26.38 2.96
N GLU A 289 10.76 27.19 2.09
CA GLU A 289 12.06 27.79 2.38
C GLU A 289 11.82 28.70 3.59
N PRO A 290 12.38 28.40 4.77
CA PRO A 290 12.47 29.42 5.79
C PRO A 290 13.29 30.51 5.15
N THR A 291 12.68 31.67 4.91
CA THR A 291 13.38 32.88 4.47
C THR A 291 14.63 33.00 5.32
N ARG A 292 15.81 32.82 4.70
CA ARG A 292 17.06 33.11 5.38
C ARG A 292 17.01 34.58 5.81
N PRO A 293 17.41 34.93 7.05
CA PRO A 293 17.59 36.31 7.43
C PRO A 293 18.60 37.02 6.52
#